data_AF-A0A9C7SBH5-F1
#
_entry.id   AF-A0A9C7SBH5-F1
#
_cell.length_a   1.000
_cell.length_b   1.000
_cell.length_c   1.000
_cell.angle_alpha   90.00
_cell.angle_beta   90.00
_cell.angle_gamma   90.00
#
_symmetry.space_group_name_H-M   'P 1'
#
loop_
_entity.id
_entity.type
_entity.pdbx_description
1 polymer ?
#
loop_
_entity_poly.entity_id
_entity_poly.type
_entity_poly.pdbx_seq_one_letter_code
_entity_poly.pdbx_strand_id
1 'polypeptide(L)'
;TKGFRFMGQRFIPDSYIFQQLVYDKVGTQDHPRLFPKGLDVAAVLGSERAYDILLNVYDEGRYANYREQVEKLREEFAKLPPEQWVENLYWSWLHSLRPLLEIKGEGYPVFMQNTAWADKDLNTFLGSWTELRHDTILYAKQSYTLKATSIMPQPEAVKGYVEPQPEVFARLAALAKQMRTGLDGRGLLNAEYRDKLVRLESLLLDLKAMAEKELVGEPLSEKEYETIRNIGGVLENLTTFSVRTKEEITSEADERMAIVADVHTDVNSGRVLEEAVGDAFLIYVVVPVEGELVVAQGGVFSYYEFTHPMAERLTDEAWQALEPKPDLPIWTKSFIR
;
A
#
# COMPACT_ATOMS: atom_id res chain seq x y z
N THR A 1 5.93 -28.28 -17.24
CA THR A 1 6.54 -28.38 -18.59
C THR A 1 7.40 -27.15 -18.84
N LYS A 2 8.65 -27.26 -19.32
CA LYS A 2 9.48 -26.09 -19.65
C LYS A 2 9.02 -25.52 -21.01
N GLY A 3 8.08 -24.58 -20.98
CA GLY A 3 7.63 -23.85 -22.17
C GLY A 3 8.43 -22.56 -22.37
N PHE A 4 8.88 -22.30 -23.59
CA PHE A 4 9.45 -21.00 -23.95
C PHE A 4 8.32 -19.97 -24.06
N ARG A 5 8.34 -18.95 -23.19
CA ARG A 5 7.43 -17.80 -23.23
C ARG A 5 8.24 -16.57 -23.65
N PHE A 6 7.89 -15.96 -24.79
CA PHE A 6 8.59 -14.79 -25.34
C PHE A 6 8.58 -13.59 -24.38
N MET A 7 7.48 -13.44 -23.63
CA MET A 7 7.42 -12.69 -22.38
C MET A 7 6.83 -13.62 -21.30
N GLY A 8 7.68 -14.17 -20.44
CA GLY A 8 7.22 -14.96 -19.29
C GLY A 8 6.54 -14.08 -18.24
N GLN A 9 5.56 -14.64 -17.53
CA GLN A 9 5.09 -14.05 -16.26
C GLN A 9 6.31 -13.82 -15.36
N ARG A 10 6.47 -12.60 -14.86
CA ARG A 10 7.56 -12.26 -13.94
C ARG A 10 7.31 -12.93 -12.61
N PHE A 11 8.38 -13.37 -11.95
CA PHE A 11 8.29 -13.81 -10.56
C PHE A 11 7.97 -12.60 -9.68
N ILE A 12 6.96 -12.73 -8.81
CA ILE A 12 6.67 -11.77 -7.73
C ILE A 12 6.55 -12.53 -6.40
N PRO A 13 7.16 -12.03 -5.31
CA PRO A 13 7.36 -12.77 -4.06
C PRO A 13 6.08 -13.17 -3.34
N ASP A 14 5.08 -12.30 -3.34
CA ASP A 14 3.74 -12.50 -2.78
C ASP A 14 2.99 -13.65 -3.47
N SER A 15 3.08 -13.77 -4.79
CA SER A 15 2.46 -14.89 -5.51
C SER A 15 3.18 -16.22 -5.23
N TYR A 16 4.48 -16.17 -4.95
CA TYR A 16 5.23 -17.33 -4.45
C TYR A 16 4.80 -17.70 -3.02
N ILE A 17 4.64 -16.72 -2.12
CA ILE A 17 4.09 -16.91 -0.76
C ILE A 17 2.71 -17.58 -0.83
N PHE A 18 1.80 -17.04 -1.66
CA PHE A 18 0.48 -17.63 -1.90
C PHE A 18 0.57 -19.07 -2.40
N GLN A 19 1.40 -19.36 -3.40
CA GLN A 19 1.61 -20.72 -3.90
C GLN A 19 2.19 -21.68 -2.85
N GLN A 20 2.95 -21.19 -1.85
CA GLN A 20 3.47 -22.02 -0.76
C GLN A 20 2.48 -22.22 0.40
N LEU A 21 1.35 -21.48 0.42
CA LEU A 21 0.38 -21.47 1.51
C LEU A 21 -1.03 -21.91 1.09
N VAL A 22 -1.21 -22.52 -0.09
CA VAL A 22 -2.48 -23.11 -0.53
C VAL A 22 -2.39 -24.64 -0.66
N TYR A 23 -3.49 -25.25 -1.10
CA TYR A 23 -3.62 -26.68 -1.32
C TYR A 23 -2.59 -27.20 -2.34
N ASP A 24 -1.93 -28.30 -1.95
CA ASP A 24 -0.65 -28.89 -2.41
C ASP A 24 0.54 -28.67 -1.44
N LYS A 25 0.47 -27.68 -0.54
CA LYS A 25 1.39 -27.52 0.60
C LYS A 25 0.65 -27.51 1.94
N VAL A 26 -0.49 -26.82 1.99
CA VAL A 26 -1.26 -26.56 3.21
C VAL A 26 -2.67 -27.14 3.09
N GLY A 27 -3.14 -27.76 4.18
CA GLY A 27 -4.36 -28.55 4.21
C GLY A 27 -4.17 -29.98 3.72
N THR A 28 -5.27 -30.71 3.62
CA THR A 28 -5.32 -32.10 3.13
C THR A 28 -6.34 -32.22 1.99
N GLN A 29 -6.43 -33.38 1.33
CA GLN A 29 -7.44 -33.59 0.28
C GLN A 29 -8.87 -33.43 0.80
N ASP A 30 -9.14 -33.82 2.05
CA ASP A 30 -10.46 -33.68 2.68
C ASP A 30 -10.69 -32.27 3.26
N HIS A 31 -9.61 -31.55 3.60
CA HIS A 31 -9.65 -30.21 4.19
C HIS A 31 -8.60 -29.28 3.53
N PRO A 32 -8.80 -28.89 2.25
CA PRO A 32 -7.84 -28.10 1.48
C PRO A 32 -7.88 -26.62 1.84
N ARG A 33 -6.72 -25.95 1.90
CA ARG A 33 -6.66 -24.47 1.96
C ARG A 33 -6.69 -23.90 0.55
N LEU A 34 -7.89 -23.64 0.03
CA LEU A 34 -8.08 -23.23 -1.37
C LEU A 34 -7.72 -21.76 -1.66
N PHE A 35 -7.74 -20.89 -0.65
CA PHE A 35 -7.42 -19.47 -0.78
C PHE A 35 -6.36 -19.04 0.23
N PRO A 36 -5.41 -18.19 -0.16
CA PRO A 36 -4.58 -17.44 0.77
C PRO A 36 -5.36 -16.24 1.30
N LYS A 37 -4.67 -15.39 2.08
CA LYS A 37 -5.14 -14.06 2.51
C LYS A 37 -4.05 -13.02 2.25
N GLY A 38 -4.37 -11.76 1.99
CA GLY A 38 -3.37 -10.69 1.89
C GLY A 38 -2.46 -10.64 3.13
N LEU A 39 -3.04 -10.93 4.30
CA LEU A 39 -2.34 -11.11 5.57
C LEU A 39 -1.20 -12.16 5.54
N ASP A 40 -1.27 -13.22 4.71
CA ASP A 40 -0.19 -14.20 4.60
C ASP A 40 1.11 -13.55 4.10
N VAL A 41 1.00 -12.56 3.19
CA VAL A 41 2.16 -11.78 2.70
C VAL A 41 2.77 -11.00 3.85
N ALA A 42 1.97 -10.23 4.58
CA ALA A 42 2.44 -9.45 5.72
C ALA A 42 3.05 -10.35 6.82
N ALA A 43 2.44 -11.49 7.11
CA ALA A 43 2.91 -12.45 8.11
C ALA A 43 4.28 -13.05 7.74
N VAL A 44 4.50 -13.42 6.47
CA VAL A 44 5.80 -13.91 5.99
C VAL A 44 6.86 -12.80 5.98
N LEU A 45 6.47 -11.55 5.69
CA LEU A 45 7.38 -10.40 5.69
C LEU A 45 7.76 -9.88 7.09
N GLY A 46 7.30 -10.55 8.15
CA GLY A 46 7.69 -10.29 9.54
C GLY A 46 6.61 -9.65 10.42
N SER A 47 5.38 -9.46 9.93
CA SER A 47 4.29 -8.93 10.76
C SER A 47 3.79 -9.99 11.75
N GLU A 48 4.14 -9.82 13.02
CA GLU A 48 3.55 -10.60 14.11
C GLU A 48 2.06 -10.35 14.26
N ARG A 49 1.59 -9.11 14.00
CA ARG A 49 0.16 -8.79 14.08
C ARG A 49 -0.65 -9.47 12.99
N ALA A 50 -0.15 -9.53 11.75
CA ALA A 50 -0.84 -10.28 10.69
C ALA A 50 -0.93 -11.78 11.02
N TYR A 51 0.15 -12.36 11.55
CA TYR A 51 0.18 -13.77 11.96
C TYR A 51 -0.77 -14.07 13.14
N ASP A 52 -0.83 -13.18 14.13
CA ASP A 52 -1.81 -13.24 15.23
C ASP A 52 -3.26 -13.20 14.70
N ILE A 53 -3.58 -12.31 13.76
CA ILE A 53 -4.91 -12.23 13.13
C ILE A 53 -5.24 -13.53 12.36
N LEU A 54 -4.30 -14.04 11.55
CA LEU A 54 -4.48 -15.29 10.80
C LEU A 54 -4.80 -16.48 11.72
N LEU A 55 -4.13 -16.57 12.87
CA LEU A 55 -4.31 -17.67 13.82
C LEU A 55 -5.49 -17.50 14.76
N ASN A 56 -5.73 -16.30 15.30
CA ASN A 56 -6.67 -16.08 16.41
C ASN A 56 -7.99 -15.42 15.98
N VAL A 57 -8.04 -14.80 14.79
CA VAL A 57 -9.27 -14.22 14.22
C VAL A 57 -9.81 -15.09 13.09
N TYR A 58 -8.95 -15.61 12.21
CA TYR A 58 -9.36 -16.46 11.07
C TYR A 58 -9.18 -17.97 11.30
N ASP A 59 -8.47 -18.40 12.36
CA ASP A 59 -8.19 -19.80 12.67
C ASP A 59 -7.53 -20.57 11.48
N GLU A 60 -6.67 -19.89 10.71
CA GLU A 60 -5.95 -20.51 9.59
C GLU A 60 -4.97 -21.61 10.07
N GLY A 61 -4.61 -21.59 11.35
CA GLY A 61 -3.88 -22.65 12.04
C GLY A 61 -4.58 -24.02 12.07
N ARG A 62 -5.87 -24.10 11.70
CA ARG A 62 -6.61 -25.37 11.53
C ARG A 62 -6.11 -26.23 10.36
N TYR A 63 -5.51 -25.60 9.33
CA TYR A 63 -5.08 -26.32 8.14
C TYR A 63 -3.75 -27.03 8.41
N ALA A 64 -3.67 -28.30 8.01
CA ALA A 64 -2.44 -29.10 8.12
C ALA A 64 -1.24 -28.37 7.49
N ASN A 65 -0.09 -28.43 8.16
CA ASN A 65 1.19 -27.81 7.77
C ASN A 65 1.21 -26.28 7.70
N TYR A 66 0.12 -25.55 7.98
CA TYR A 66 0.08 -24.08 7.80
C TYR A 66 1.18 -23.35 8.59
N ARG A 67 1.27 -23.61 9.90
CA ARG A 67 2.27 -22.98 10.79
C ARG A 67 3.71 -23.27 10.36
N GLU A 68 3.99 -24.52 9.98
CA GLU A 68 5.33 -24.96 9.53
C GLU A 68 5.72 -24.30 8.20
N GLN A 69 4.77 -24.16 7.27
CA GLN A 69 5.00 -23.51 5.98
C GLN A 69 5.15 -21.99 6.11
N VAL A 70 4.39 -21.32 6.99
CA VAL A 70 4.59 -19.89 7.28
C VAL A 70 5.97 -19.66 7.89
N GLU A 71 6.40 -20.47 8.87
CA GLU A 71 7.72 -20.30 9.49
C GLU A 71 8.87 -20.56 8.51
N LYS A 72 8.77 -21.60 7.69
CA LYS A 72 9.73 -21.87 6.60
C LYS A 72 9.86 -20.66 5.66
N LEU A 73 8.74 -20.03 5.28
CA LEU A 73 8.74 -18.85 4.42
C LEU A 73 9.33 -17.62 5.14
N ARG A 74 8.99 -17.39 6.41
CA ARG A 74 9.60 -16.33 7.24
C ARG A 74 11.12 -16.48 7.27
N GLU A 75 11.61 -17.69 7.54
CA GLU A 75 13.03 -18.02 7.48
C GLU A 75 13.66 -17.76 6.10
N GLU A 76 12.97 -18.13 5.01
CA GLU A 76 13.44 -17.93 3.64
C GLU A 76 13.57 -16.43 3.30
N PHE A 77 12.52 -15.65 3.59
CA PHE A 77 12.48 -14.21 3.32
C PHE A 77 13.42 -13.40 4.23
N ALA A 78 13.62 -13.83 5.48
CA ALA A 78 14.58 -13.21 6.40
C ALA A 78 16.05 -13.44 5.97
N LYS A 79 16.34 -14.50 5.19
CA LYS A 79 17.67 -14.81 4.65
C LYS A 79 17.96 -14.14 3.30
N LEU A 80 17.00 -13.42 2.71
CA LEU A 80 17.21 -12.72 1.45
C LEU A 80 18.23 -11.57 1.63
N PRO A 81 19.23 -11.46 0.74
CA PRO A 81 20.26 -10.43 0.84
C PRO A 81 19.65 -9.04 0.56
N PRO A 82 20.20 -7.95 1.13
CA PRO A 82 19.67 -6.59 0.95
C PRO A 82 19.49 -6.18 -0.51
N GLU A 83 20.37 -6.64 -1.40
CA GLU A 83 20.34 -6.37 -2.84
C GLU A 83 19.07 -6.93 -3.51
N GLN A 84 18.53 -8.04 -3.02
CA GLN A 84 17.29 -8.63 -3.55
C GLN A 84 16.08 -7.72 -3.31
N TRP A 85 16.06 -7.01 -2.18
CA TRP A 85 15.00 -6.09 -1.81
C TRP A 85 14.96 -4.80 -2.65
N VAL A 86 16.04 -4.51 -3.39
CA VAL A 86 16.16 -3.32 -4.26
C VAL A 86 16.42 -3.68 -5.73
N GLU A 87 16.29 -4.95 -6.11
CA GLU A 87 16.58 -5.47 -7.45
C GLU A 87 15.74 -4.78 -8.54
N ASN A 88 14.46 -4.54 -8.25
CA ASN A 88 13.52 -3.90 -9.16
C ASN A 88 12.41 -3.14 -8.40
N LEU A 89 11.58 -2.40 -9.14
CA LEU A 89 10.50 -1.56 -8.61
C LEU A 89 9.56 -2.32 -7.67
N TYR A 90 9.21 -3.57 -7.99
CA TYR A 90 8.28 -4.37 -7.20
C TYR A 90 8.84 -4.71 -5.82
N TRP A 91 10.06 -5.26 -5.78
CA TRP A 91 10.76 -5.54 -4.53
C TRP A 91 11.01 -4.27 -3.72
N SER A 92 11.38 -3.17 -4.38
CA SER A 92 11.67 -1.89 -3.73
C SER A 92 10.43 -1.25 -3.12
N TRP A 93 9.26 -1.35 -3.78
CA TRP A 93 7.99 -0.87 -3.23
C TRP A 93 7.59 -1.69 -2.01
N LEU A 94 7.56 -3.02 -2.14
CA LEU A 94 7.27 -3.94 -1.03
C LEU A 94 8.24 -3.73 0.15
N HIS A 95 9.53 -3.51 -0.14
CA HIS A 95 10.54 -3.16 0.86
C HIS A 95 10.26 -1.81 1.53
N SER A 96 9.80 -0.81 0.78
CA SER A 96 9.46 0.51 1.32
C SER A 96 8.31 0.45 2.33
N LEU A 97 7.36 -0.46 2.15
CA LEU A 97 6.20 -0.65 3.03
C LEU A 97 6.50 -1.50 4.28
N ARG A 98 7.55 -2.33 4.28
CA ARG A 98 7.88 -3.24 5.40
C ARG A 98 7.96 -2.58 6.80
N PRO A 99 8.42 -1.34 7.00
CA PRO A 99 8.44 -0.71 8.33
C PRO A 99 7.03 -0.50 8.93
N LEU A 100 5.95 -0.54 8.12
CA LEU A 100 4.56 -0.51 8.60
C LEU A 100 4.16 -1.81 9.32
N LEU A 101 4.90 -2.91 9.12
CA LEU A 101 4.58 -4.22 9.71
C LEU A 101 5.10 -4.39 11.15
N GLU A 102 5.88 -3.42 11.64
CA GLU A 102 6.50 -3.43 12.96
C GLU A 102 5.54 -2.90 14.03
N ILE A 103 5.45 -3.60 15.16
CA ILE A 103 4.70 -3.10 16.33
C ILE A 103 5.46 -1.93 16.95
N LYS A 104 4.86 -0.75 16.91
CA LYS A 104 5.44 0.50 17.41
C LYS A 104 5.39 0.54 18.94
N GLY A 105 6.53 0.85 19.56
CA GLY A 105 6.72 0.83 21.02
C GLY A 105 7.37 2.11 21.54
N GLU A 106 8.25 1.98 22.53
CA GLU A 106 9.04 3.09 23.08
C GLU A 106 9.77 3.85 21.96
N GLY A 107 9.73 5.18 22.02
CA GLY A 107 10.26 6.07 20.98
C GLY A 107 9.23 6.56 19.95
N TYR A 108 8.06 5.93 19.82
CA TYR A 108 6.95 6.42 18.99
C TYR A 108 5.88 7.14 19.83
N PRO A 109 5.04 8.02 19.24
CA PRO A 109 3.91 8.62 19.95
C PRO A 109 2.92 7.60 20.52
N VAL A 110 2.27 7.95 21.63
CA VAL A 110 1.32 7.07 22.35
C VAL A 110 0.18 6.57 21.46
N PHE A 111 -0.28 7.36 20.48
CA PHE A 111 -1.32 6.95 19.54
C PHE A 111 -0.88 5.81 18.59
N MET A 112 0.43 5.56 18.42
CA MET A 112 0.97 4.45 17.63
C MET A 112 1.20 3.18 18.45
N GLN A 113 1.32 3.29 19.78
CA GLN A 113 1.69 2.18 20.68
C GLN A 113 0.50 1.27 21.07
N ASN A 114 -0.42 1.01 20.14
CA ASN A 114 -1.61 0.19 20.42
C ASN A 114 -2.04 -0.67 19.22
N THR A 115 -2.85 -1.69 19.50
CA THR A 115 -3.29 -2.68 18.51
C THR A 115 -4.10 -2.07 17.37
N ALA A 116 -4.93 -1.04 17.64
CA ALA A 116 -5.72 -0.39 16.59
C ALA A 116 -4.81 0.36 15.59
N TRP A 117 -3.69 0.93 16.05
CA TRP A 117 -2.70 1.51 15.16
C TRP A 117 -1.90 0.47 14.38
N ALA A 118 -1.51 -0.64 15.02
CA ALA A 118 -0.86 -1.75 14.31
C ALA A 118 -1.78 -2.37 13.23
N ASP A 119 -3.09 -2.44 13.49
CA ASP A 119 -4.10 -2.85 12.50
C ASP A 119 -4.23 -1.80 11.38
N LYS A 120 -4.26 -0.51 11.71
CA LYS A 120 -4.26 0.58 10.74
C LYS A 120 -3.02 0.53 9.83
N ASP A 121 -1.82 0.36 10.38
CA ASP A 121 -0.57 0.32 9.58
C ASP A 121 -0.50 -0.93 8.71
N LEU A 122 -1.01 -2.08 9.20
CA LEU A 122 -1.21 -3.30 8.42
C LEU A 122 -2.23 -3.11 7.28
N ASN A 123 -3.30 -2.37 7.52
CA ASN A 123 -4.28 -1.98 6.50
C ASN A 123 -3.67 -1.04 5.45
N THR A 124 -2.81 -0.09 5.84
CA THR A 124 -2.04 0.74 4.89
C THR A 124 -1.07 -0.10 4.06
N PHE A 125 -0.38 -1.08 4.67
CA PHE A 125 0.46 -2.03 3.94
C PHE A 125 -0.35 -2.82 2.91
N LEU A 126 -1.52 -3.37 3.29
CA LEU A 126 -2.35 -4.19 2.40
C LEU A 126 -3.01 -3.37 1.29
N GLY A 127 -3.47 -2.15 1.58
CA GLY A 127 -3.99 -1.23 0.57
C GLY A 127 -2.95 -0.88 -0.49
N SER A 128 -1.73 -0.50 -0.09
CA SER A 128 -0.66 -0.18 -1.05
C SER A 128 -0.02 -1.43 -1.69
N TRP A 129 -0.13 -2.61 -1.07
CA TRP A 129 0.17 -3.88 -1.75
C TRP A 129 -0.90 -4.22 -2.80
N THR A 130 -2.17 -3.88 -2.57
CA THR A 130 -3.25 -4.03 -3.56
C THR A 130 -3.00 -3.12 -4.77
N GLU A 131 -2.64 -1.85 -4.54
CA GLU A 131 -2.18 -0.94 -5.61
C GLU A 131 -0.98 -1.53 -6.36
N LEU A 132 0.04 -2.05 -5.66
CA LEU A 132 1.18 -2.70 -6.30
C LEU A 132 0.79 -3.93 -7.15
N ARG A 133 -0.21 -4.71 -6.72
CA ARG A 133 -0.75 -5.83 -7.50
C ARG A 133 -1.47 -5.32 -8.75
N HIS A 134 -2.29 -4.28 -8.60
CA HIS A 134 -2.99 -3.59 -9.69
C HIS A 134 -2.01 -2.99 -10.71
N ASP A 135 -1.03 -2.19 -10.29
CA ASP A 135 0.01 -1.57 -11.16
C ASP A 135 0.83 -2.57 -12.00
N THR A 136 0.86 -3.86 -11.63
CA THR A 136 1.46 -4.93 -12.45
C THR A 136 0.53 -5.47 -13.56
N ILE A 137 -0.65 -4.90 -13.67
CA ILE A 137 -1.75 -5.11 -14.62
C ILE A 137 -2.00 -3.74 -15.27
N LEU A 138 -1.90 -3.63 -16.60
CA LEU A 138 -1.82 -2.33 -17.29
C LEU A 138 -3.21 -1.67 -17.50
N TYR A 139 -3.31 -0.33 -17.64
CA TYR A 139 -4.26 0.52 -18.46
C TYR A 139 -4.78 1.83 -17.73
N ALA A 140 -4.47 3.11 -18.13
CA ALA A 140 -4.87 4.39 -17.41
C ALA A 140 -5.16 5.73 -18.23
N LYS A 141 -6.19 6.57 -17.98
CA LYS A 141 -6.68 7.74 -18.81
C LYS A 141 -7.54 8.70 -17.94
N GLN A 142 -7.75 10.01 -18.16
CA GLN A 142 -7.17 11.10 -18.99
C GLN A 142 -7.89 12.43 -18.62
N SER A 143 -7.49 13.04 -17.51
CA SER A 143 -8.21 14.10 -16.75
C SER A 143 -8.99 15.19 -17.51
N TYR A 144 -10.08 15.63 -16.89
CA TYR A 144 -10.72 16.93 -17.15
C TYR A 144 -10.10 18.07 -16.31
N THR A 145 -10.28 19.32 -16.74
CA THR A 145 -9.87 20.51 -15.99
C THR A 145 -10.99 21.01 -15.09
N LEU A 146 -10.75 21.10 -13.78
CA LEU A 146 -11.68 21.77 -12.86
C LEU A 146 -11.81 23.26 -13.21
N LYS A 147 -13.04 23.73 -13.33
CA LYS A 147 -13.34 25.16 -13.47
C LYS A 147 -13.11 25.83 -12.11
N ALA A 148 -12.07 26.65 -11.99
CA ALA A 148 -11.76 27.38 -10.77
C ALA A 148 -12.98 28.18 -10.28
N THR A 149 -13.59 27.72 -9.18
CA THR A 149 -14.75 28.35 -8.56
C THR A 149 -14.36 28.84 -7.17
N SER A 150 -14.17 30.15 -7.08
CA SER A 150 -13.85 30.90 -5.86
C SER A 150 -12.47 30.64 -5.26
N ILE A 151 -11.85 31.72 -4.77
CA ILE A 151 -10.72 31.63 -3.85
C ILE A 151 -11.32 31.10 -2.53
N MET A 152 -10.91 29.91 -2.09
CA MET A 152 -11.22 29.47 -0.72
C MET A 152 -10.66 30.49 0.26
N PRO A 153 -11.38 30.86 1.33
CA PRO A 153 -10.81 31.65 2.41
C PRO A 153 -9.52 30.97 2.88
N GLN A 154 -8.44 31.73 3.09
CA GLN A 154 -7.25 31.14 3.70
C GLN A 154 -7.69 30.55 5.05
N PRO A 155 -7.49 29.23 5.28
CA PRO A 155 -7.72 28.66 6.59
C PRO A 155 -6.87 29.41 7.61
N GLU A 156 -7.31 29.44 8.86
CA GLU A 156 -6.39 29.79 9.96
C GLU A 156 -5.15 28.90 9.87
N ALA A 157 -4.00 29.39 10.34
CA ALA A 157 -2.72 28.69 10.23
C ALA A 157 -2.64 27.48 11.19
N VAL A 158 -3.52 26.50 11.00
CA VAL A 158 -3.54 25.23 11.71
C VAL A 158 -2.23 24.51 11.43
N LYS A 159 -1.59 24.02 12.49
CA LYS A 159 -0.39 23.19 12.42
C LYS A 159 -0.84 21.74 12.25
N GLY A 160 -0.36 21.10 11.19
CA GLY A 160 -0.57 19.67 10.97
C GLY A 160 0.54 18.84 11.62
N TYR A 161 0.51 17.54 11.36
CA TYR A 161 1.46 16.55 11.88
C TYR A 161 1.77 15.54 10.77
N VAL A 162 3.02 15.12 10.61
CA VAL A 162 3.39 14.07 9.65
C VAL A 162 3.36 12.72 10.36
N GLU A 163 2.81 11.69 9.70
CA GLU A 163 2.81 10.38 10.31
C GLU A 163 4.26 9.88 10.52
N PRO A 164 4.67 9.45 11.73
CA PRO A 164 6.06 9.16 12.05
C PRO A 164 6.62 7.85 11.45
N GLN A 165 6.69 7.78 10.13
CA GLN A 165 7.21 6.64 9.35
C GLN A 165 8.45 7.08 8.53
N PRO A 166 9.51 7.64 9.15
CA PRO A 166 10.63 8.24 8.42
C PRO A 166 11.38 7.24 7.53
N GLU A 167 11.42 5.96 7.91
CA GLU A 167 12.02 4.92 7.08
C GLU A 167 11.20 4.61 5.82
N VAL A 168 9.87 4.63 5.89
CA VAL A 168 8.99 4.46 4.73
C VAL A 168 9.25 5.58 3.73
N PHE A 169 9.24 6.83 4.20
CA PHE A 169 9.55 7.99 3.38
C PHE A 169 10.98 7.94 2.79
N ALA A 170 11.98 7.50 3.56
CA ALA A 170 13.35 7.34 3.09
C ALA A 170 13.47 6.30 1.95
N ARG A 171 12.82 5.13 2.10
CA ARG A 171 12.83 4.06 1.11
C ARG A 171 12.07 4.46 -0.16
N LEU A 172 10.92 5.11 -0.03
CA LEU A 172 10.17 5.68 -1.17
C LEU A 172 10.97 6.78 -1.90
N ALA A 173 11.68 7.66 -1.19
CA ALA A 173 12.51 8.69 -1.81
C ALA A 173 13.67 8.06 -2.62
N ALA A 174 14.32 7.03 -2.06
CA ALA A 174 15.34 6.25 -2.75
C ALA A 174 14.79 5.56 -4.01
N LEU A 175 13.55 5.06 -3.96
CA LEU A 175 12.88 4.44 -5.08
C LEU A 175 12.53 5.43 -6.21
N ALA A 176 11.98 6.60 -5.88
CA ALA A 176 11.75 7.68 -6.85
C ALA A 176 13.06 8.10 -7.54
N LYS A 177 14.15 8.22 -6.77
CA LYS A 177 15.50 8.48 -7.28
C LYS A 177 16.04 7.37 -8.18
N GLN A 178 15.82 6.10 -7.82
CA GLN A 178 16.24 4.93 -8.60
C GLN A 178 15.51 4.87 -9.93
N MET A 179 14.19 5.09 -9.93
CA MET A 179 13.37 5.18 -11.14
C MET A 179 13.85 6.33 -12.04
N ARG A 180 14.02 7.54 -11.47
CA ARG A 180 14.54 8.72 -12.19
C ARG A 180 15.88 8.44 -12.85
N THR A 181 16.86 7.96 -12.08
CA THR A 181 18.22 7.71 -12.56
C THR A 181 18.24 6.56 -13.57
N GLY A 182 17.44 5.51 -13.35
CA GLY A 182 17.36 4.33 -14.20
C GLY A 182 16.71 4.59 -15.56
N LEU A 183 15.64 5.39 -15.61
CA LEU A 183 14.99 5.77 -16.87
C LEU A 183 15.83 6.79 -17.64
N ASP A 184 16.45 7.76 -16.94
CA ASP A 184 17.33 8.77 -17.53
C ASP A 184 18.55 8.15 -18.22
N GLY A 185 19.29 7.29 -17.50
CA GLY A 185 20.45 6.57 -18.04
C GLY A 185 20.14 5.61 -19.20
N ARG A 186 18.86 5.37 -19.51
CA ARG A 186 18.38 4.58 -20.66
C ARG A 186 17.76 5.44 -21.76
N GLY A 187 17.70 6.76 -21.59
CA GLY A 187 17.04 7.68 -22.53
C GLY A 187 15.50 7.56 -22.57
N LEU A 188 14.90 6.96 -21.54
CA LEU A 188 13.45 6.70 -21.45
C LEU A 188 12.69 7.76 -20.64
N LEU A 189 13.39 8.68 -19.95
CA LEU A 189 12.78 9.67 -19.08
C LEU A 189 12.52 11.00 -19.81
N ASN A 190 11.26 11.31 -20.09
CA ASN A 190 10.88 12.63 -20.61
C ASN A 190 11.01 13.73 -19.52
N ALA A 191 11.00 15.00 -19.94
CA ALA A 191 11.22 16.13 -19.03
C ALA A 191 10.13 16.30 -17.95
N GLU A 192 8.89 15.91 -18.24
CA GLU A 192 7.77 16.01 -17.31
C GLU A 192 7.86 14.93 -16.22
N TYR A 193 8.03 13.66 -16.58
CA TYR A 193 8.28 12.59 -15.61
C TYR A 193 9.51 12.85 -14.76
N ARG A 194 10.56 13.47 -15.32
CA ARG A 194 11.73 13.91 -14.54
C ARG A 194 11.35 14.93 -13.46
N ASP A 195 10.61 15.97 -13.80
CA ASP A 195 10.16 16.98 -12.85
C ASP A 195 9.26 16.37 -11.77
N LYS A 196 8.30 15.50 -12.14
CA LYS A 196 7.47 14.76 -11.16
C LYS A 196 8.31 13.92 -10.20
N LEU A 197 9.25 13.12 -10.71
CA LEU A 197 10.08 12.26 -9.87
C LEU A 197 11.03 13.06 -8.96
N VAL A 198 11.55 14.20 -9.41
CA VAL A 198 12.33 15.11 -8.55
C VAL A 198 11.46 15.72 -7.45
N ARG A 199 10.24 16.15 -7.76
CA ARG A 199 9.30 16.68 -6.76
C ARG A 199 8.87 15.61 -5.75
N LEU A 200 8.61 14.39 -6.21
CA LEU A 200 8.27 13.26 -5.34
C LEU A 200 9.45 12.90 -4.42
N GLU A 201 10.67 12.79 -4.97
CA GLU A 201 11.90 12.59 -4.18
C GLU A 201 12.09 13.69 -3.13
N SER A 202 11.85 14.97 -3.49
CA SER A 202 11.94 16.09 -2.54
C SER A 202 10.87 16.02 -1.45
N LEU A 203 9.60 15.82 -1.82
CA LEU A 203 8.49 15.74 -0.86
C LEU A 203 8.70 14.62 0.15
N LEU A 204 9.14 13.44 -0.30
CA LEU A 204 9.40 12.31 0.57
C LEU A 204 10.58 12.57 1.52
N LEU A 205 11.63 13.27 1.08
CA LEU A 205 12.72 13.69 1.95
C LEU A 205 12.28 14.77 2.97
N ASP A 206 11.40 15.69 2.57
CA ASP A 206 10.83 16.69 3.47
C ASP A 206 9.91 16.03 4.52
N LEU A 207 9.04 15.08 4.12
CA LEU A 207 8.19 14.30 5.03
C LEU A 207 9.00 13.42 5.99
N LYS A 208 10.08 12.80 5.51
CA LYS A 208 11.05 12.09 6.35
C LYS A 208 11.61 13.02 7.44
N ALA A 209 12.08 14.21 7.07
CA ALA A 209 12.70 15.15 8.00
C ALA A 209 11.70 15.70 9.03
N MET A 210 10.45 15.96 8.62
CA MET A 210 9.36 16.34 9.53
C MET A 210 9.05 15.21 10.52
N ALA A 211 8.88 13.97 10.04
CA ALA A 211 8.66 12.80 10.89
C ALA A 211 9.81 12.57 11.90
N GLU A 212 11.07 12.75 11.49
CA GLU A 212 12.23 12.64 12.41
C GLU A 212 12.20 13.70 13.52
N LYS A 213 11.85 14.96 13.19
CA LYS A 213 11.69 16.03 14.17
C LYS A 213 10.55 15.75 15.16
N GLU A 214 9.40 15.33 14.65
CA GLU A 214 8.21 15.06 15.46
C GLU A 214 8.40 13.86 16.40
N LEU A 215 9.22 12.87 16.05
CA LEU A 215 9.64 11.78 16.95
C LEU A 215 10.49 12.27 18.13
N VAL A 216 11.38 13.25 17.92
CA VAL A 216 12.26 13.79 18.97
C VAL A 216 11.69 15.03 19.68
N GLY A 217 10.48 15.47 19.29
CA GLY A 217 9.83 16.66 19.84
C GLY A 217 10.44 17.99 19.38
N GLU A 218 11.18 18.02 18.26
CA GLU A 218 11.60 19.28 17.64
C GLU A 218 10.41 19.94 16.91
N PRO A 219 10.20 21.26 17.07
CA PRO A 219 9.16 21.97 16.35
C PRO A 219 9.49 22.08 14.86
N LEU A 220 8.46 22.01 14.01
CA LEU A 220 8.61 22.24 12.58
C LEU A 220 8.71 23.74 12.27
N SER A 221 9.39 24.08 11.17
CA SER A 221 9.42 25.45 10.66
C SER A 221 8.10 25.83 9.97
N GLU A 222 7.83 27.13 9.82
CA GLU A 222 6.62 27.59 9.11
C GLU A 222 6.55 27.11 7.66
N LYS A 223 7.70 26.86 7.00
CA LYS A 223 7.75 26.28 5.65
C LYS A 223 7.33 24.80 5.67
N GLU A 224 7.71 24.05 6.70
CA GLU A 224 7.29 22.66 6.87
C GLU A 224 5.79 22.58 7.17
N TYR A 225 5.26 23.43 8.06
CA TYR A 225 3.82 23.56 8.24
C TYR A 225 3.09 24.05 6.98
N GLU A 226 3.69 24.90 6.15
CA GLU A 226 3.15 25.28 4.84
C GLU A 226 3.09 24.09 3.87
N THR A 227 4.09 23.22 3.84
CA THR A 227 4.04 21.96 3.07
C THR A 227 2.88 21.08 3.53
N ILE A 228 2.70 20.90 4.85
CA ILE A 228 1.61 20.09 5.40
C ILE A 228 0.24 20.71 5.08
N ARG A 229 0.06 22.02 5.29
CA ARG A 229 -1.18 22.74 4.96
C ARG A 229 -1.57 22.63 3.48
N ASN A 230 -0.59 22.59 2.59
CA ASN A 230 -0.80 22.52 1.14
C ASN A 230 -0.71 21.10 0.55
N ILE A 231 -0.61 20.05 1.38
CA ILE A 231 -0.31 18.68 0.92
C ILE A 231 -1.23 18.19 -0.20
N GLY A 232 -2.54 18.47 -0.13
CA GLY A 232 -3.50 18.11 -1.18
C GLY A 232 -3.15 18.72 -2.55
N GLY A 233 -2.79 20.00 -2.58
CA GLY A 233 -2.33 20.68 -3.79
C GLY A 233 -0.96 20.20 -4.27
N VAL A 234 -0.07 19.77 -3.36
CA VAL A 234 1.21 19.15 -3.75
C VAL A 234 0.96 17.79 -4.43
N LEU A 235 0.08 16.96 -3.87
CA LEU A 235 -0.28 15.65 -4.43
C LEU A 235 -1.01 15.78 -5.77
N GLU A 236 -1.98 16.70 -5.89
CA GLU A 236 -2.65 17.03 -7.16
C GLU A 236 -1.64 17.45 -8.24
N ASN A 237 -0.66 18.29 -7.88
CA ASN A 237 0.41 18.68 -8.80
C ASN A 237 1.35 17.54 -9.17
N LEU A 238 1.54 16.53 -8.32
CA LEU A 238 2.36 15.36 -8.63
C LEU A 238 1.65 14.41 -9.61
N THR A 239 0.34 14.18 -9.42
CA THR A 239 -0.46 13.27 -10.25
C THR A 239 -0.98 13.91 -11.55
N THR A 240 -1.05 15.24 -11.64
CA THR A 240 -1.53 15.93 -12.84
C THR A 240 -0.47 16.02 -13.94
N PHE A 241 -0.56 15.14 -14.94
CA PHE A 241 0.25 15.20 -16.18
C PHE A 241 -0.36 16.08 -17.29
N SER A 242 0.47 16.50 -18.25
CA SER A 242 0.07 17.24 -19.46
C SER A 242 -0.75 16.37 -20.42
N VAL A 243 -1.58 17.00 -21.26
CA VAL A 243 -2.46 16.30 -22.22
C VAL A 243 -1.67 15.34 -23.13
N ARG A 244 -0.52 15.79 -23.64
CA ARG A 244 0.33 14.97 -24.53
C ARG A 244 0.88 13.72 -23.83
N THR A 245 1.13 13.77 -22.52
CA THR A 245 1.60 12.60 -21.75
C THR A 245 0.45 11.72 -21.27
N LYS A 246 -0.77 12.27 -21.15
CA LYS A 246 -2.00 11.52 -20.85
C LYS A 246 -2.57 10.72 -22.03
N GLU A 247 -2.19 11.03 -23.27
CA GLU A 247 -2.60 10.28 -24.47
C GLU A 247 -1.85 8.95 -24.66
N GLU A 248 -0.74 8.72 -23.93
CA GLU A 248 0.12 7.53 -24.06
C GLU A 248 -0.30 6.35 -23.14
N ILE A 249 -1.34 6.52 -22.33
CA ILE A 249 -1.84 5.56 -21.33
C ILE A 249 -3.39 5.43 -21.53
N THR A 250 -4.07 4.30 -21.19
CA THR A 250 -5.53 4.11 -21.50
C THR A 250 -6.48 3.33 -20.51
N SER A 251 -7.23 3.96 -19.56
CA SER A 251 -8.49 3.48 -18.89
C SER A 251 -9.14 4.55 -17.96
N GLU A 252 -10.48 4.67 -17.85
CA GLU A 252 -11.08 5.75 -17.02
C GLU A 252 -11.01 5.55 -15.49
N ALA A 253 -10.68 4.35 -15.03
CA ALA A 253 -10.78 4.01 -13.62
C ALA A 253 -9.66 4.59 -12.75
N ASP A 254 -8.44 4.67 -13.29
CA ASP A 254 -7.20 5.08 -12.63
C ASP A 254 -7.19 6.55 -12.16
N GLU A 255 -8.24 7.34 -12.46
CA GLU A 255 -8.43 8.68 -11.87
C GLU A 255 -8.92 8.62 -10.41
N ARG A 256 -9.34 7.45 -9.92
CA ARG A 256 -9.76 7.25 -8.53
C ARG A 256 -8.81 6.29 -7.81
N MET A 257 -8.66 6.50 -6.51
CA MET A 257 -8.02 5.56 -5.59
C MET A 257 -8.70 4.17 -5.57
N ALA A 258 -9.94 4.09 -6.06
CA ALA A 258 -10.75 2.89 -6.02
C ALA A 258 -10.38 1.89 -7.13
N ILE A 259 -9.53 0.91 -6.82
CA ILE A 259 -8.99 -0.12 -7.73
C ILE A 259 -9.22 -1.55 -7.18
N VAL A 260 -9.16 -2.56 -8.05
CA VAL A 260 -9.32 -4.00 -7.72
C VAL A 260 -8.34 -4.88 -8.50
N ALA A 261 -7.82 -5.93 -7.87
CA ALA A 261 -6.95 -6.91 -8.52
C ALA A 261 -7.29 -8.35 -8.11
N ASP A 262 -7.41 -9.26 -9.10
CA ASP A 262 -7.57 -10.69 -8.84
C ASP A 262 -6.21 -11.30 -8.47
N VAL A 263 -5.97 -11.51 -7.18
CA VAL A 263 -4.63 -11.87 -6.68
C VAL A 263 -4.37 -13.37 -6.65
N HIS A 264 -5.43 -14.19 -6.65
CA HIS A 264 -5.38 -15.65 -6.65
C HIS A 264 -6.59 -16.24 -7.39
N THR A 265 -6.41 -17.38 -8.06
CA THR A 265 -7.48 -18.12 -8.75
C THR A 265 -7.49 -19.57 -8.28
N ASP A 266 -8.58 -20.01 -7.66
CA ASP A 266 -8.82 -21.43 -7.39
C ASP A 266 -9.76 -22.03 -8.44
N VAL A 267 -9.19 -22.89 -9.27
CA VAL A 267 -9.93 -23.61 -10.32
C VAL A 267 -10.85 -24.71 -9.78
N ASN A 268 -10.69 -25.13 -8.51
CA ASN A 268 -11.50 -26.21 -7.92
C ASN A 268 -12.88 -25.69 -7.51
N SER A 269 -12.95 -24.50 -6.91
CA SER A 269 -14.20 -23.80 -6.58
C SER A 269 -14.72 -22.90 -7.71
N GLY A 270 -13.89 -22.60 -8.72
CA GLY A 270 -14.25 -21.69 -9.81
C GLY A 270 -14.37 -20.24 -9.35
N ARG A 271 -13.54 -19.83 -8.38
CA ARG A 271 -13.56 -18.50 -7.75
C ARG A 271 -12.16 -17.88 -7.72
N VAL A 272 -12.12 -16.57 -7.60
CA VAL A 272 -10.92 -15.76 -7.42
C VAL A 272 -10.93 -15.11 -6.04
N LEU A 273 -9.75 -14.73 -5.56
CA LEU A 273 -9.57 -13.77 -4.47
C LEU A 273 -9.34 -12.39 -5.10
N GLU A 274 -10.26 -11.47 -4.84
CA GLU A 274 -10.16 -10.07 -5.21
C GLU A 274 -9.63 -9.29 -3.99
N GLU A 275 -8.63 -8.46 -4.22
CA GLU A 275 -8.16 -7.46 -3.27
C GLU A 275 -8.51 -6.09 -3.85
N ALA A 276 -9.09 -5.20 -3.07
CA ALA A 276 -9.54 -3.89 -3.57
C ALA A 276 -9.27 -2.75 -2.58
N VAL A 277 -9.16 -1.55 -3.14
CA VAL A 277 -9.15 -0.28 -2.42
C VAL A 277 -10.37 0.53 -2.86
N GLY A 278 -11.01 1.29 -1.97
CA GLY A 278 -12.11 2.20 -2.31
C GLY A 278 -11.69 3.68 -2.23
N ASP A 279 -12.65 4.56 -1.96
CA ASP A 279 -12.35 5.95 -1.58
C ASP A 279 -11.71 5.99 -0.18
N ALA A 280 -10.79 6.93 0.07
CA ALA A 280 -10.09 7.02 1.36
C ALA A 280 -11.06 7.21 2.54
N PHE A 281 -10.89 6.41 3.58
CA PHE A 281 -11.60 6.62 4.84
C PHE A 281 -10.96 7.77 5.63
N LEU A 282 -11.76 8.47 6.44
CA LEU A 282 -11.26 9.50 7.34
C LEU A 282 -10.75 8.88 8.65
N ILE A 283 -9.57 9.30 9.08
CA ILE A 283 -9.03 9.00 10.41
C ILE A 283 -8.89 10.29 11.23
N TYR A 284 -9.20 10.21 12.52
CA TYR A 284 -8.99 11.27 13.50
C TYR A 284 -7.98 10.80 14.54
N VAL A 285 -6.93 11.59 14.78
CA VAL A 285 -5.81 11.21 15.65
C VAL A 285 -5.49 12.37 16.60
N VAL A 286 -5.31 12.06 17.88
CA VAL A 286 -4.81 13.05 18.86
C VAL A 286 -3.28 13.03 18.80
N VAL A 287 -2.69 14.10 18.31
CA VAL A 287 -1.24 14.22 18.04
C VAL A 287 -0.61 15.35 18.87
N PRO A 288 0.64 15.20 19.32
CA PRO A 288 1.37 16.27 20.00
C PRO A 288 1.96 17.25 18.98
N VAL A 289 1.54 18.51 19.02
CA VAL A 289 2.11 19.59 18.20
C VAL A 289 2.61 20.69 19.14
N GLU A 290 3.93 20.88 19.16
CA GLU A 290 4.61 21.88 20.02
C GLU A 290 4.30 21.77 21.52
N GLY A 291 3.96 20.56 21.99
CA GLY A 291 3.61 20.25 23.37
C GLY A 291 2.11 20.29 23.68
N GLU A 292 1.28 20.81 22.77
CA GLU A 292 -0.18 20.79 22.87
C GLU A 292 -0.77 19.57 22.16
N LEU A 293 -1.87 19.02 22.69
CA LEU A 293 -2.59 17.92 22.04
C LEU A 293 -3.67 18.47 21.10
N VAL A 294 -3.53 18.20 19.80
CA VAL A 294 -4.48 18.61 18.77
C VAL A 294 -5.12 17.40 18.10
N VAL A 295 -6.35 17.55 17.59
CA VAL A 295 -6.97 16.53 16.74
C VAL A 295 -6.58 16.80 15.29
N ALA A 296 -5.74 15.93 14.74
CA ALA A 296 -5.47 15.88 13.30
C ALA A 296 -6.52 15.03 12.59
N GLN A 297 -6.83 15.39 11.34
CA GLN A 297 -7.64 14.59 10.43
C GLN A 297 -6.76 14.16 9.25
N GLY A 298 -6.84 12.88 8.86
CA GLY A 298 -6.11 12.31 7.73
C GLY A 298 -6.95 11.36 6.90
N GLY A 299 -6.35 10.80 5.86
CA GLY A 299 -6.90 9.70 5.06
C GLY A 299 -6.25 8.37 5.42
N VAL A 300 -6.99 7.28 5.33
CA VAL A 300 -6.49 5.89 5.43
C VAL A 300 -7.12 5.03 4.33
N PHE A 301 -6.38 4.01 3.89
CA PHE A 301 -6.85 3.04 2.90
C PHE A 301 -8.16 2.37 3.33
N SER A 302 -9.09 2.24 2.39
CA SER A 302 -10.28 1.40 2.51
C SER A 302 -10.02 0.06 1.83
N TYR A 303 -9.33 -0.83 2.52
CA TYR A 303 -8.91 -2.14 2.00
C TYR A 303 -10.01 -3.20 2.14
N TYR A 304 -10.26 -3.94 1.07
CA TYR A 304 -11.25 -5.01 0.98
C TYR A 304 -10.58 -6.31 0.48
N GLU A 305 -10.89 -7.43 1.14
CA GLU A 305 -10.45 -8.79 0.76
C GLU A 305 -11.71 -9.66 0.62
N PHE A 306 -12.03 -10.14 -0.58
CA PHE A 306 -13.23 -10.98 -0.80
C PHE A 306 -13.05 -11.98 -1.94
N THR A 307 -13.86 -13.03 -1.97
CA THR A 307 -13.86 -13.97 -3.11
C THR A 307 -14.98 -13.65 -4.10
N HIS A 308 -14.69 -13.80 -5.40
CA HIS A 308 -15.62 -13.49 -6.49
C HIS A 308 -15.70 -14.66 -7.49
N PRO A 309 -16.79 -14.86 -8.26
CA PRO A 309 -16.85 -15.89 -9.30
C PRO A 309 -15.78 -15.67 -10.38
N MET A 310 -15.04 -16.72 -10.76
CA MET A 310 -13.96 -16.62 -11.75
C MET A 310 -14.43 -16.17 -13.14
N ALA A 311 -15.70 -16.39 -13.47
CA ALA A 311 -16.33 -15.97 -14.72
C ALA A 311 -16.70 -14.47 -14.75
N GLU A 312 -16.66 -13.80 -13.60
CA GLU A 312 -17.18 -12.44 -13.38
C GLU A 312 -16.11 -11.50 -12.79
N ARG A 313 -14.81 -11.85 -12.93
CA ARG A 313 -13.66 -11.02 -12.47
C ARG A 313 -13.92 -9.53 -12.68
N LEU A 314 -13.73 -8.76 -11.61
CA LEU A 314 -14.04 -7.34 -11.64
C LEU A 314 -13.01 -6.58 -12.48
N THR A 315 -13.48 -5.67 -13.33
CA THR A 315 -12.68 -4.52 -13.76
C THR A 315 -12.82 -3.43 -12.71
N ASP A 316 -11.93 -2.44 -12.73
CA ASP A 316 -12.04 -1.31 -11.84
C ASP A 316 -13.36 -0.56 -12.03
N GLU A 317 -13.89 -0.38 -13.24
CA GLU A 317 -15.21 0.25 -13.43
C GLU A 317 -16.34 -0.56 -12.78
N ALA A 318 -16.26 -1.90 -12.83
CA ALA A 318 -17.22 -2.78 -12.17
C ALA A 318 -17.13 -2.69 -10.64
N TRP A 319 -15.90 -2.68 -10.09
CA TRP A 319 -15.66 -2.45 -8.66
C TRP A 319 -16.12 -1.07 -8.21
N GLN A 320 -15.81 -0.04 -9.00
CA GLN A 320 -16.15 1.35 -8.73
C GLN A 320 -17.66 1.59 -8.72
N ALA A 321 -18.42 0.88 -9.55
CA ALA A 321 -19.88 0.92 -9.62
C ALA A 321 -20.61 -0.08 -8.69
N LEU A 322 -19.89 -1.05 -8.10
CA LEU A 322 -20.47 -2.06 -7.20
C LEU A 322 -21.02 -1.42 -5.93
N GLU A 323 -22.34 -1.52 -5.72
CA GLU A 323 -23.01 -1.07 -4.49
C GLU A 323 -24.07 -2.11 -4.03
N PRO A 324 -24.13 -2.47 -2.74
CA PRO A 324 -23.20 -2.09 -1.68
C PRO A 324 -21.81 -2.70 -1.87
N LYS A 325 -20.77 -2.04 -1.35
CA LYS A 325 -19.42 -2.63 -1.23
C LYS A 325 -19.45 -3.91 -0.36
N PRO A 326 -18.54 -4.87 -0.60
CA PRO A 326 -18.36 -6.03 0.29
C PRO A 326 -17.99 -5.63 1.72
N ASP A 327 -18.25 -6.52 2.68
CA ASP A 327 -17.83 -6.34 4.07
C ASP A 327 -16.30 -6.16 4.17
N LEU A 328 -15.88 -5.19 4.97
CA LEU A 328 -14.46 -4.99 5.31
C LEU A 328 -13.89 -6.20 6.08
N PRO A 329 -12.58 -6.50 5.95
CA PRO A 329 -11.93 -7.57 6.70
C PRO A 329 -12.17 -7.41 8.22
N ILE A 330 -12.67 -8.46 8.87
CA ILE A 330 -13.26 -8.37 10.23
C ILE A 330 -12.32 -7.85 11.33
N TRP A 331 -11.01 -7.92 11.12
CA TRP A 331 -9.99 -7.41 12.05
C TRP A 331 -9.85 -5.88 12.01
N THR A 332 -10.30 -5.21 10.95
CA THR A 332 -10.24 -3.73 10.81
C THR A 332 -11.14 -2.98 11.79
N LYS A 333 -12.10 -3.67 12.42
CA LYS A 333 -13.06 -3.13 13.41
C LYS A 333 -12.42 -2.56 14.68
N SER A 334 -11.12 -2.73 14.87
CA SER A 334 -10.34 -2.08 15.93
C SER A 334 -10.14 -0.58 15.69
N PHE A 335 -10.08 -0.13 14.43
CA PHE A 335 -9.85 1.27 14.05
C PHE A 335 -10.91 1.85 13.09
N ILE A 336 -11.62 1.02 12.32
CA ILE A 336 -12.76 1.42 11.48
C ILE A 336 -14.07 1.19 12.25
N ARG A 337 -15.05 2.11 12.12
CA ARG A 337 -16.33 2.10 12.85
C ARG A 337 -17.52 2.40 11.94
#